data_AF-A0A838Q5R8-F1
#
_entry.id   AF-A0A838Q5R8-F1
#
_cell.length_a   1.000
_cell.length_b   1.000
_cell.length_c   1.000
_cell.angle_alpha   90.00
_cell.angle_beta   90.00
_cell.angle_gamma   90.00
#
_symmetry.space_group_name_H-M   'P 1'
#
loop_
_entity.id
_entity.type
_entity.pdbx_description
1 polymer ?
#
loop_
_entity_poly.entity_id
_entity_poly.type
_entity_poly.pdbx_seq_one_letter_code
_entity_poly.pdbx_strand_id
1 'polypeptide(L)'
;MDRERIFVALATGAAASTLATGSGLAQAPVPPGGPQQAGVEPVIVQRAKPQQAMPVPAPRERWRQMSPEDRQRFRSNAERWLQLGPDERRALRDREVYRRQRMQRDTEEALQRSGLQLEAEKREAYEQRYIQERKKVERELRQELEARRQRELAPIVEQLKKEFGQSAQGSASPNGSQGSVSPIPKK
;
A
#
# COMPACT_ATOMS: atom_id res chain seq x y z
N MET A 1 -6.92 -20.43 26.69
CA MET A 1 -5.72 -19.70 26.22
C MET A 1 -5.99 -19.30 24.79
N ASP A 2 -6.78 -18.25 24.62
CA ASP A 2 -7.29 -17.80 23.33
C ASP A 2 -6.29 -16.85 22.68
N ARG A 3 -5.86 -17.21 21.45
CA ARG A 3 -4.98 -16.41 20.60
C ARG A 3 -5.83 -15.74 19.53
N GLU A 4 -6.58 -14.72 19.92
CA GLU A 4 -7.36 -13.90 19.00
C GLU A 4 -6.48 -12.78 18.39
N ARG A 5 -6.09 -13.01 17.12
CA ARG A 5 -6.12 -12.06 15.99
C ARG A 5 -5.39 -10.70 16.15
N ILE A 6 -4.12 -10.65 15.74
CA ILE A 6 -3.45 -9.39 15.34
C ILE A 6 -3.84 -9.08 13.89
N PHE A 7 -4.88 -8.25 13.71
CA PHE A 7 -5.18 -7.63 12.43
C PHE A 7 -4.21 -6.47 12.18
N VAL A 8 -3.30 -6.62 11.22
CA VAL A 8 -2.63 -5.45 10.62
C VAL A 8 -3.58 -4.91 9.56
N ALA A 9 -4.38 -3.91 9.95
CA ALA A 9 -5.23 -3.15 9.05
C ALA A 9 -4.38 -2.41 8.02
N LEU A 10 -4.40 -2.87 6.78
CA LEU A 10 -3.88 -2.13 5.65
C LEU A 10 -5.04 -1.28 5.12
N ALA A 11 -5.00 0.02 5.44
CA ALA A 11 -6.03 0.97 5.07
C ALA A 11 -6.25 1.00 3.55
N THR A 12 -7.39 0.47 3.11
CA THR A 12 -7.99 0.69 1.80
C THR A 12 -8.60 2.09 1.77
N GLY A 13 -7.96 3.03 1.08
CA GLY A 13 -8.57 4.29 0.71
C GLY A 13 -9.50 4.09 -0.49
N ALA A 14 -10.79 4.28 -0.28
CA ALA A 14 -11.81 4.28 -1.33
C ALA A 14 -11.67 5.54 -2.19
N ALA A 15 -11.70 5.37 -3.52
CA ALA A 15 -11.84 6.47 -4.46
C ALA A 15 -13.32 6.85 -4.57
N ALA A 16 -13.68 8.05 -4.13
CA ALA A 16 -14.99 8.62 -4.34
C ALA A 16 -15.05 9.27 -5.73
N SER A 17 -15.91 8.73 -6.59
CA SER A 17 -16.29 9.35 -7.86
C SER A 17 -17.17 10.57 -7.60
N THR A 18 -16.78 11.72 -8.14
CA THR A 18 -17.69 12.87 -8.30
C THR A 18 -18.02 13.05 -9.77
N LEU A 19 -19.30 12.89 -10.08
CA LEU A 19 -19.94 13.35 -11.32
C LEU A 19 -20.17 14.86 -11.20
N ALA A 20 -19.78 15.62 -12.22
CA ALA A 20 -20.26 16.99 -12.42
C ALA A 20 -20.46 17.25 -13.92
N THR A 21 -21.73 17.37 -14.27
CA THR A 21 -22.31 17.75 -15.57
C THR A 21 -22.16 19.26 -15.79
N GLY A 22 -21.91 19.70 -17.03
CA GLY A 22 -21.99 21.12 -17.39
C GLY A 22 -21.63 21.42 -18.84
N SER A 23 -22.64 21.49 -19.70
CA SER A 23 -22.55 21.90 -21.12
C SER A 23 -22.21 23.38 -21.27
N GLY A 24 -21.37 23.72 -22.26
CA GLY A 24 -21.14 25.08 -22.72
C GLY A 24 -20.70 25.06 -24.18
N LEU A 25 -21.62 25.45 -25.07
CA LEU A 25 -21.43 25.60 -26.52
C LEU A 25 -20.54 26.81 -26.82
N ALA A 26 -19.45 26.60 -27.56
CA ALA A 26 -18.83 27.65 -28.35
C ALA A 26 -18.21 27.00 -29.60
N GLN A 27 -18.82 27.29 -30.75
CA GLN A 27 -18.46 26.83 -32.08
C GLN A 27 -17.74 27.98 -32.79
N ALA A 28 -16.50 27.76 -33.25
CA ALA A 28 -15.78 28.60 -34.23
C ALA A 28 -14.54 27.83 -34.76
N PRO A 29 -14.00 28.18 -35.93
CA PRO A 29 -14.34 27.62 -37.24
C PRO A 29 -13.34 26.56 -37.74
N VAL A 30 -13.83 25.69 -38.63
CA VAL A 30 -13.04 24.70 -39.40
C VAL A 30 -12.23 25.39 -40.52
N PRO A 31 -10.92 25.15 -40.63
CA PRO A 31 -10.21 25.33 -41.90
C PRO A 31 -10.41 24.09 -42.81
N PRO A 32 -10.60 24.26 -44.13
CA PRO A 32 -10.75 23.14 -45.06
C PRO A 32 -9.37 22.63 -45.50
N GLY A 33 -9.17 21.32 -45.44
CA GLY A 33 -7.99 20.69 -46.04
C GLY A 33 -7.62 19.36 -45.41
N GLY A 34 -8.23 18.27 -45.88
CA GLY A 34 -7.52 16.99 -45.96
C GLY A 34 -6.99 16.80 -47.38
N PRO A 35 -6.21 15.75 -47.69
CA PRO A 35 -5.73 14.68 -46.82
C PRO A 35 -4.21 14.46 -46.94
N GLN A 36 -3.55 14.01 -45.86
CA GLN A 36 -2.36 13.18 -46.02
C GLN A 36 -2.10 12.36 -44.75
N GLN A 37 -2.30 11.06 -44.92
CA GLN A 37 -1.74 10.04 -44.06
C GLN A 37 -0.21 10.17 -44.15
N ALA A 38 0.42 10.71 -43.12
CA ALA A 38 1.85 10.63 -42.91
C ALA A 38 2.07 10.17 -41.48
N GLY A 39 2.86 9.11 -41.34
CA GLY A 39 2.97 8.24 -40.18
C GLY A 39 2.93 8.97 -38.83
N VAL A 40 1.93 8.63 -38.03
CA VAL A 40 2.08 8.68 -36.58
C VAL A 40 3.00 7.51 -36.25
N GLU A 41 4.31 7.76 -36.27
CA GLU A 41 5.22 6.85 -35.58
C GLU A 41 4.72 6.75 -34.13
N PRO A 42 4.44 5.54 -33.60
CA PRO A 42 4.28 5.44 -32.17
C PRO A 42 5.57 5.98 -31.57
N VAL A 43 5.48 7.02 -30.73
CA VAL A 43 6.57 7.34 -29.81
C VAL A 43 6.73 6.11 -28.93
N ILE A 44 7.57 5.19 -29.41
CA ILE A 44 8.12 4.12 -28.62
C ILE A 44 8.95 4.87 -27.61
N VAL A 45 8.40 5.06 -26.41
CA VAL A 45 9.21 5.32 -25.22
C VAL A 45 10.21 4.17 -25.22
N GLN A 46 11.43 4.48 -25.69
CA GLN A 46 12.50 3.51 -25.82
C GLN A 46 12.78 3.03 -24.41
N ARG A 47 12.16 1.91 -24.07
CA ARG A 47 12.51 1.09 -22.94
C ARG A 47 14.00 0.82 -23.11
N ALA A 48 14.81 1.48 -22.29
CA ALA A 48 16.20 1.12 -22.14
C ALA A 48 16.25 -0.41 -22.00
N LYS A 49 17.06 -1.05 -22.86
CA LYS A 49 17.38 -2.48 -22.82
C LYS A 49 17.63 -2.89 -21.35
N PRO A 50 17.39 -4.15 -20.94
CA PRO A 50 17.79 -4.60 -19.60
C PRO A 50 19.30 -4.35 -19.45
N GLN A 51 19.64 -3.22 -18.83
CA GLN A 51 21.01 -2.81 -18.59
C GLN A 51 21.60 -3.83 -17.62
N GLN A 52 22.84 -4.21 -17.92
CA GLN A 52 23.59 -5.27 -17.26
C GLN A 52 23.33 -5.21 -15.76
N ALA A 53 22.49 -6.11 -15.26
CA ALA A 53 22.28 -6.21 -13.83
C ALA A 53 23.65 -6.53 -13.24
N MET A 54 24.16 -5.64 -12.38
CA MET A 54 25.31 -5.91 -11.54
C MET A 54 25.23 -7.36 -11.06
N PRO A 55 26.31 -8.16 -11.13
CA PRO A 55 26.26 -9.57 -10.80
C PRO A 55 25.73 -9.71 -9.37
N VAL A 56 24.45 -10.08 -9.27
CA VAL A 56 23.81 -10.27 -7.98
C VAL A 56 24.46 -11.52 -7.40
N PRO A 57 25.10 -11.44 -6.21
CA PRO A 57 25.74 -12.59 -5.62
C PRO A 57 24.75 -13.75 -5.54
N ALA A 58 25.23 -14.95 -5.85
CA ALA A 58 24.38 -16.13 -5.91
C ALA A 58 23.52 -16.22 -4.63
N PRO A 59 22.26 -16.66 -4.69
CA PRO A 59 21.37 -16.66 -3.54
C PRO A 59 21.97 -17.31 -2.29
N ARG A 60 22.80 -18.34 -2.47
CA ARG A 60 23.56 -19.01 -1.41
C ARG A 60 24.58 -18.10 -0.72
N GLU A 61 25.27 -17.27 -1.47
CA GLU A 61 26.28 -16.35 -0.94
C GLU A 61 25.63 -15.17 -0.21
N ARG A 62 24.54 -14.61 -0.76
CA ARG A 62 23.71 -13.63 -0.06
C ARG A 62 23.21 -14.15 1.28
N TRP A 63 22.74 -15.40 1.32
CA TRP A 63 22.29 -16.05 2.54
C TRP A 63 23.42 -16.15 3.60
N ARG A 64 24.64 -16.49 3.17
CA ARG A 64 25.81 -16.56 4.06
C ARG A 64 26.22 -15.20 4.62
N GLN A 65 26.03 -14.12 3.86
CA GLN A 65 26.36 -12.75 4.29
C GLN A 65 25.28 -12.11 5.18
N MET A 66 24.07 -12.64 5.23
CA MET A 66 23.00 -12.14 6.11
C MET A 66 23.33 -12.36 7.60
N SER A 67 22.94 -11.40 8.43
CA SER A 67 22.94 -11.55 9.90
C SER A 67 22.02 -12.69 10.35
N PRO A 68 22.26 -13.30 11.53
CA PRO A 68 21.35 -14.31 12.08
C PRO A 68 19.89 -13.85 12.18
N GLU A 69 19.67 -12.60 12.56
CA GLU A 69 18.36 -11.98 12.70
C GLU A 69 17.65 -11.84 11.34
N ASP A 70 18.39 -11.41 10.32
CA ASP A 70 17.84 -11.28 8.96
C ASP A 70 17.47 -12.64 8.37
N ARG A 71 18.28 -13.68 8.64
CA ARG A 71 17.95 -15.05 8.24
C ARG A 71 16.67 -15.53 8.91
N GLN A 72 16.47 -15.22 10.19
CA GLN A 72 15.24 -15.58 10.90
C GLN A 72 14.02 -14.86 10.32
N ARG A 73 14.13 -13.56 10.04
CA ARG A 73 13.07 -12.79 9.38
C ARG A 73 12.74 -13.35 8.00
N PHE A 74 13.75 -13.72 7.22
CA PHE A 74 13.57 -14.33 5.91
C PHE A 74 12.81 -15.66 6.02
N ARG A 75 13.19 -16.53 6.97
CA ARG A 75 12.49 -17.81 7.22
C ARG A 75 11.02 -17.58 7.58
N SER A 76 10.74 -16.70 8.53
CA SER A 76 9.36 -16.38 8.94
C SER A 76 8.52 -15.82 7.79
N ASN A 77 9.09 -14.94 6.97
CA ASN A 77 8.41 -14.41 5.79
C ASN A 77 8.18 -15.50 4.73
N ALA A 78 9.13 -16.42 4.54
CA ALA A 78 9.00 -17.53 3.61
C ALA A 78 7.91 -18.51 4.06
N GLU A 79 7.86 -18.85 5.35
CA GLU A 79 6.78 -19.67 5.93
C GLU A 79 5.42 -19.01 5.70
N ARG A 80 5.30 -17.71 6.00
CA ARG A 80 4.07 -16.96 5.74
C ARG A 80 3.70 -16.99 4.26
N TRP A 81 4.66 -16.79 3.36
CA TRP A 81 4.44 -16.83 1.92
C TRP A 81 3.95 -18.20 1.42
N LEU A 82 4.47 -19.30 1.97
CA LEU A 82 4.03 -20.65 1.64
C LEU A 82 2.61 -20.96 2.13
N GLN A 83 2.17 -20.29 3.20
CA GLN A 83 0.80 -20.39 3.71
C GLN A 83 -0.21 -19.56 2.90
N LEU A 84 0.24 -18.59 2.09
CA LEU A 84 -0.65 -17.76 1.29
C LEU A 84 -1.28 -18.53 0.12
N GLY A 85 -2.55 -18.25 -0.13
CA GLY A 85 -3.27 -18.75 -1.30
C GLY A 85 -2.66 -18.26 -2.62
N PRO A 86 -2.99 -18.90 -3.76
CA PRO A 86 -2.50 -18.48 -5.07
C PRO A 86 -2.91 -17.04 -5.43
N ASP A 87 -4.13 -16.63 -5.09
CA ASP A 87 -4.65 -15.28 -5.38
C ASP A 87 -3.99 -14.22 -4.50
N GLU A 88 -3.79 -14.51 -3.22
CA GLU A 88 -3.07 -13.61 -2.30
C GLU A 88 -1.63 -13.40 -2.76
N ARG A 89 -0.95 -14.48 -3.19
CA ARG A 89 0.39 -14.38 -3.78
C ARG A 89 0.40 -13.56 -5.05
N ARG A 90 -0.64 -13.66 -5.89
CA ARG A 90 -0.78 -12.83 -7.09
C ARG A 90 -0.94 -11.35 -6.73
N ALA A 91 -1.85 -11.03 -5.83
CA ALA A 91 -2.08 -9.66 -5.37
C ALA A 91 -0.80 -9.02 -4.80
N LEU A 92 -0.01 -9.77 -4.03
CA LEU A 92 1.27 -9.29 -3.51
C LEU A 92 2.32 -9.07 -4.61
N ARG A 93 2.39 -9.96 -5.61
CA ARG A 93 3.28 -9.77 -6.77
C ARG A 93 2.87 -8.53 -7.57
N ASP A 94 1.59 -8.36 -7.85
CA ASP A 94 1.07 -7.23 -8.62
C ASP A 94 1.33 -5.91 -7.88
N ARG A 95 1.15 -5.91 -6.55
CA ARG A 95 1.50 -4.77 -5.69
C ARG A 95 3.00 -4.43 -5.78
N GLU A 96 3.88 -5.42 -5.74
CA GLU A 96 5.32 -5.19 -5.84
C GLU A 96 5.72 -4.70 -7.25
N VAL A 97 5.08 -5.21 -8.31
CA VAL A 97 5.27 -4.73 -9.68
C VAL A 97 4.85 -3.26 -9.80
N TYR A 98 3.65 -2.91 -9.32
CA TYR A 98 3.17 -1.53 -9.30
C TYR A 98 4.11 -0.61 -8.51
N ARG A 99 4.55 -1.06 -7.33
CA ARG A 99 5.51 -0.33 -6.50
C ARG A 99 6.81 -0.06 -7.25
N ARG A 100 7.37 -1.05 -7.95
CA ARG A 100 8.60 -0.88 -8.74
C ARG A 100 8.42 0.11 -9.89
N GLN A 101 7.31 0.03 -10.61
CA GLN A 101 7.02 0.98 -11.70
C GLN A 101 6.90 2.41 -11.17
N ARG A 102 6.22 2.61 -10.04
CA ARG A 102 6.11 3.92 -9.40
C ARG A 102 7.49 4.47 -9.01
N MET A 103 8.33 3.65 -8.38
CA MET A 103 9.70 4.06 -8.03
C MET A 103 10.50 4.51 -9.26
N GLN A 104 10.42 3.75 -10.36
CA GLN A 104 11.11 4.10 -11.62
C GLN A 104 10.66 5.46 -12.16
N ARG A 105 9.34 5.70 -12.21
CA ARG A 105 8.79 6.99 -12.64
C ARG A 105 9.27 8.14 -11.76
N ASP A 106 9.18 7.96 -10.44
CA ASP A 106 9.58 9.01 -9.48
C ASP A 106 11.08 9.32 -9.61
N THR A 107 11.93 8.32 -9.90
CA THR A 107 13.36 8.54 -10.13
C THR A 107 13.65 9.23 -11.46
N GLU A 108 12.91 8.88 -12.52
CA GLU A 108 13.02 9.56 -13.81
C GLU A 108 12.55 11.03 -13.72
N GLU A 109 11.46 11.29 -13.01
CA GLU A 109 11.01 12.65 -12.70
C GLU A 109 12.06 13.43 -11.91
N ALA A 110 12.69 12.81 -10.91
CA ALA A 110 13.75 13.46 -10.13
C ALA A 110 14.96 13.81 -11.01
N LEU A 111 15.35 12.91 -11.91
CA LEU A 111 16.45 13.16 -12.85
C LEU A 111 16.10 14.30 -13.81
N GLN A 112 14.90 14.30 -14.39
CA GLN A 112 14.42 15.38 -15.26
C GLN A 112 14.39 16.73 -14.54
N ARG A 113 13.83 16.79 -13.32
CA ARG A 113 13.77 18.02 -12.51
C ARG A 113 15.15 18.53 -12.11
N SER A 114 16.12 17.65 -11.93
CA SER A 114 17.51 18.03 -11.63
C SER A 114 18.24 18.64 -12.82
N GLY A 115 17.74 18.45 -14.05
CA GLY A 115 18.42 18.86 -15.28
C GLY A 115 19.71 18.10 -15.58
N LEU A 116 20.04 17.07 -14.80
CA LEU A 116 21.26 16.29 -14.98
C LEU A 116 21.15 15.36 -16.19
N GLN A 117 22.13 15.44 -17.09
CA GLN A 117 22.34 14.47 -18.14
C GLN A 117 23.44 13.51 -17.68
N LEU A 118 23.05 12.29 -17.29
CA LEU A 118 23.97 11.27 -16.77
C LEU A 118 24.16 10.16 -17.80
N GLU A 119 25.41 9.72 -17.95
CA GLU A 119 25.75 8.47 -18.64
C GLU A 119 25.13 7.26 -17.91
N ALA A 120 24.96 6.13 -18.61
CA ALA A 120 24.22 4.98 -18.11
C ALA A 120 24.70 4.48 -16.72
N GLU A 121 26.02 4.39 -16.52
CA GLU A 121 26.60 3.94 -15.25
C GLU A 121 26.33 4.93 -14.10
N LYS A 122 26.50 6.23 -14.35
CA LYS A 122 26.19 7.29 -13.36
C LYS A 122 24.70 7.38 -13.07
N ARG A 123 23.86 7.06 -14.06
CA ARG A 123 22.41 6.97 -13.88
C ARG A 123 22.05 5.85 -12.91
N GLU A 124 22.63 4.67 -13.06
CA GLU A 124 22.37 3.57 -12.12
C GLU A 124 22.78 3.93 -10.68
N ALA A 125 23.96 4.54 -10.51
CA ALA A 125 24.41 5.02 -9.19
C ALA A 125 23.45 6.05 -8.59
N TYR A 126 22.95 6.99 -9.41
CA TYR A 126 21.94 7.97 -9.01
C TYR A 126 20.64 7.29 -8.59
N GLU A 127 20.13 6.35 -9.38
CA GLU A 127 18.89 5.61 -9.08
C GLU A 127 19.01 4.85 -7.75
N GLN A 128 20.11 4.12 -7.55
CA GLN A 128 20.36 3.40 -6.30
C GLN A 128 20.38 4.35 -5.10
N ARG A 129 21.06 5.50 -5.22
CA ARG A 129 21.14 6.48 -4.13
C ARG A 129 19.78 7.12 -3.86
N TYR A 130 19.06 7.53 -4.89
CA TYR A 130 17.72 8.12 -4.78
C TYR A 130 16.75 7.18 -4.05
N ILE A 131 16.76 5.88 -4.41
CA ILE A 131 15.90 4.87 -3.76
C ILE A 131 16.26 4.73 -2.26
N GLN A 132 17.54 4.78 -1.90
CA GLN A 132 17.97 4.69 -0.50
C GLN A 132 17.49 5.90 0.32
N GLU A 133 17.73 7.12 -0.18
CA GLU A 133 17.33 8.36 0.50
C GLU A 133 15.82 8.44 0.63
N ARG A 134 15.08 8.11 -0.44
CA ARG A 134 13.62 8.07 -0.38
C ARG A 134 13.09 7.09 0.66
N LYS A 135 13.67 5.89 0.77
CA LYS A 135 13.28 4.93 1.82
C LYS A 135 13.55 5.49 3.22
N LYS A 136 14.60 6.28 3.39
CA LYS A 136 14.89 6.95 4.66
C LYS A 136 13.79 7.96 5.00
N VAL A 137 13.48 8.86 4.08
CA VAL A 137 12.40 9.86 4.23
C VAL A 137 11.04 9.19 4.50
N GLU A 138 10.68 8.16 3.74
CA GLU A 138 9.41 7.45 3.93
C GLU A 138 9.30 6.77 5.31
N ARG A 139 10.42 6.30 5.88
CA ARG A 139 10.43 5.72 7.23
C ARG A 139 10.20 6.80 8.29
N GLU A 140 10.88 7.92 8.16
CA GLU A 140 10.74 9.06 9.08
C GLU A 140 9.30 9.60 9.04
N LEU A 141 8.75 9.83 7.84
CA LEU A 141 7.36 10.25 7.67
C LEU A 141 6.36 9.25 8.26
N ARG A 142 6.60 7.94 8.10
CA ARG A 142 5.73 6.92 8.70
C ARG A 142 5.75 7.00 10.22
N GLN A 143 6.93 7.12 10.82
CA GLN A 143 7.07 7.23 12.28
C GLN A 143 6.37 8.48 12.82
N GLU A 144 6.54 9.61 12.14
CA GLU A 144 5.88 10.85 12.52
C GLU A 144 4.36 10.73 12.42
N LEU A 145 3.84 10.23 11.30
CA LEU A 145 2.41 10.03 11.11
C LEU A 145 1.82 9.02 12.10
N GLU A 146 2.54 7.95 12.41
CA GLU A 146 2.13 6.97 13.42
C GLU A 146 2.10 7.57 14.82
N ALA A 147 3.12 8.35 15.20
CA ALA A 147 3.15 9.05 16.48
C ALA A 147 2.00 10.06 16.59
N ARG A 148 1.75 10.83 15.53
CA ARG A 148 0.62 11.76 15.47
C ARG A 148 -0.71 11.04 15.59
N ARG A 149 -0.91 9.96 14.82
CA ARG A 149 -2.11 9.12 14.88
C ARG A 149 -2.32 8.59 16.30
N GLN A 150 -1.29 8.08 16.97
CA GLN A 150 -1.41 7.55 18.32
C GLN A 150 -1.85 8.62 19.33
N ARG A 151 -1.29 9.84 19.22
CA ARG A 151 -1.69 10.98 20.08
C ARG A 151 -3.16 11.34 19.89
N GLU A 152 -3.63 11.38 18.65
CA GLU A 152 -5.03 11.73 18.32
C GLU A 152 -6.01 10.60 18.66
N LEU A 153 -5.60 9.33 18.53
CA LEU A 153 -6.45 8.18 18.84
C LEU A 153 -6.64 7.94 20.35
N ALA A 154 -5.63 8.26 21.18
CA ALA A 154 -5.70 8.03 22.63
C ALA A 154 -6.96 8.64 23.30
N PRO A 155 -7.29 9.94 23.13
CA PRO A 155 -8.49 10.50 23.74
C PRO A 155 -9.79 9.91 23.15
N ILE A 156 -9.82 9.58 21.86
CA ILE A 156 -10.97 8.94 21.22
C ILE A 156 -11.24 7.58 21.85
N VAL A 157 -10.20 6.76 22.05
CA VAL A 157 -10.33 5.45 22.68
C VAL A 157 -10.83 5.58 24.13
N GLU A 158 -10.34 6.56 24.90
CA GLU A 158 -10.82 6.80 26.26
C GLU A 158 -12.27 7.30 26.30
N GLN A 159 -12.67 8.16 25.36
CA GLN A 159 -14.06 8.59 25.22
C GLN A 159 -14.97 7.41 24.88
N LEU A 160 -14.60 6.57 23.91
CA LEU A 160 -15.36 5.38 23.54
C LEU A 160 -15.46 4.39 24.71
N LYS A 161 -14.40 4.20 25.49
CA LYS A 161 -14.46 3.40 26.72
C LYS A 161 -15.46 3.95 27.72
N LYS A 162 -15.52 5.27 27.90
CA LYS A 162 -16.49 5.91 28.80
C LYS A 162 -17.92 5.72 28.31
N GLU A 163 -18.17 5.97 27.03
CA GLU A 163 -19.50 5.86 26.40
C GLU A 163 -20.04 4.42 26.43
N PHE A 164 -19.20 3.45 26.05
CA PHE A 164 -19.63 2.05 25.91
C PHE A 164 -19.35 1.18 27.15
N GLY A 165 -18.53 1.65 28.09
CA GLY A 165 -18.25 0.95 29.35
C GLY A 165 -19.31 1.16 30.44
N GLN A 166 -19.96 2.33 30.46
CA GLN A 166 -21.02 2.64 31.43
C GLN A 166 -22.31 1.82 31.18
N SER A 167 -22.59 1.48 29.92
CA SER A 167 -23.69 0.59 29.54
C SER A 167 -23.56 -0.85 30.05
N ALA A 168 -22.38 -1.28 30.50
CA ALA A 168 -22.17 -2.62 31.06
C ALA A 168 -22.38 -2.71 32.59
N GLN A 169 -22.40 -1.58 33.31
CA GLN A 169 -22.53 -1.54 34.78
C GLN A 169 -23.94 -1.17 35.29
N GLY A 170 -24.87 -0.80 34.39
CA GLY A 170 -26.26 -0.45 34.73
C GLY A 170 -27.27 -1.62 34.72
N SER A 171 -26.87 -2.83 34.31
CA SER A 171 -27.77 -3.99 34.21
C SER A 171 -27.64 -5.00 35.36
N ALA A 172 -27.12 -4.57 36.51
CA ALA A 172 -27.18 -5.35 37.74
C ALA A 172 -28.03 -4.60 38.78
N SER A 173 -29.36 -4.62 38.59
CA SER A 173 -30.28 -4.51 39.73
C SER A 173 -30.71 -5.92 40.15
N PRO A 174 -30.59 -6.25 41.44
CA PRO A 174 -30.96 -7.54 41.99
C PRO A 174 -32.45 -7.56 42.33
N ASN A 175 -32.99 -8.77 42.37
CA ASN A 175 -33.97 -9.28 43.33
C ASN A 175 -35.10 -10.07 42.66
N GLY A 176 -35.33 -11.26 43.22
CA GLY A 176 -36.06 -12.36 42.60
C GLY A 176 -37.57 -12.21 42.59
N SER A 177 -38.21 -13.14 41.89
CA SER A 177 -39.11 -14.08 42.56
C SER A 177 -39.43 -15.24 41.62
N GLN A 178 -39.57 -16.42 42.24
CA GLN A 178 -39.96 -17.67 41.63
C GLN A 178 -41.31 -17.54 40.91
N GLY A 179 -41.40 -18.13 39.71
CA GLY A 179 -42.63 -18.26 38.95
C GLY A 179 -42.67 -19.63 38.28
N SER A 180 -43.39 -20.53 38.92
CA SER A 180 -43.66 -21.92 38.58
C SER A 180 -44.19 -22.17 37.15
N VAL A 181 -43.65 -23.22 36.55
CA VAL A 181 -44.23 -24.21 35.61
C VAL A 181 -45.72 -24.07 35.25
N SER A 182 -46.03 -24.07 33.94
CA SER A 182 -47.07 -24.94 33.35
C SER A 182 -46.94 -25.09 31.81
N PRO A 183 -47.23 -26.28 31.25
CA PRO A 183 -46.92 -26.64 29.87
C PRO A 183 -48.03 -26.29 28.86
N ILE A 184 -47.59 -26.11 27.61
CA ILE A 184 -48.40 -25.84 26.41
C ILE A 184 -49.19 -27.09 26.00
N PRO A 185 -50.52 -27.03 25.76
CA PRO A 185 -51.25 -28.14 25.15
C PRO A 185 -51.00 -28.15 23.64
N LYS A 186 -50.61 -29.32 23.11
CA LYS A 186 -50.59 -29.59 21.68
C LYS A 186 -52.02 -29.93 21.22
N LYS A 187 -52.47 -29.33 20.12
CA LYS A 187 -53.50 -29.90 19.25
C LYS A 187 -52.81 -30.71 18.17
#